data_AF-A0AAW4YTR0-F1
#
_entry.id   AF-A0AAW4YTR0-F1
#
_cell.length_a   1.000
_cell.length_b   1.000
_cell.length_c   1.000
_cell.angle_alpha   90.00
_cell.angle_beta   90.00
_cell.angle_gamma   90.00
#
_symmetry.space_group_name_H-M   'P 1'
#
loop_
_entity.id
_entity.type
_entity.pdbx_description
1 polymer ?
#
loop_
_entity_poly.entity_id
_entity_poly.type
_entity_poly.pdbx_seq_one_letter_code
_entity_poly.pdbx_strand_id
1 'polypeptide(L)'
;MPLAAVKGLIRHPLLSLLPAALLAMGGSAVMADTLSREERMALDLSDYQVNDTDASYFDVEARMALLRETQNPVLLQVKEEAGLGLSCRQKLNFEPITTRGGIPGFYPNPDEWELATEPLFAFEDSVSDLAGAFVATGDTFYADCLVQYLHGWAEAKALTTFRYDSLEPQAWFASESMLFAAAMAYSIVRPYVEGFEEEKAEVERWLHGLALQHSAIPGEPEESCCNNHFYRRALYASMVGVLVEDDDLFRFGVSAIYSALHDMTESGALPLEVGRGRRATHYQNYALNYLITNMQVIHRQGYDIFDLEYQGSTIHEAVDFLFVILDDPAALGDYAPLEQFMGFLRDPQYFTWMDIYLSHYEHEPMADFVTRVRPTYNRSAGGFVTLYFMDPDAQEHLYMDEEQRSTEAFRGLGN
;
A
#
# COMPACT_ATOMS: atom_id res chain seq x y z
N MET A 1 39.59 35.04 -51.17
CA MET A 1 39.71 36.33 -51.89
C MET A 1 38.97 36.22 -53.21
N PRO A 2 38.24 37.24 -53.70
CA PRO A 2 37.85 38.53 -53.09
C PRO A 2 36.34 38.57 -52.74
N LEU A 3 35.88 39.25 -51.68
CA LEU A 3 35.60 40.71 -51.49
C LEU A 3 34.44 41.22 -52.35
N ALA A 4 33.53 42.10 -51.93
CA ALA A 4 33.06 42.67 -50.65
C ALA A 4 32.03 43.76 -51.05
N ALA A 5 30.95 43.95 -50.30
CA ALA A 5 30.33 45.26 -50.13
C ALA A 5 29.49 45.29 -48.85
N VAL A 6 29.68 46.36 -48.09
CA VAL A 6 29.41 46.55 -46.67
C VAL A 6 28.40 47.70 -46.53
N LYS A 7 27.51 47.67 -45.53
CA LYS A 7 27.34 48.69 -44.46
C LYS A 7 25.91 48.77 -43.94
N GLY A 8 25.80 48.76 -42.60
CA GLY A 8 24.61 49.17 -41.87
C GLY A 8 24.64 48.77 -40.38
N LEU A 9 25.61 49.27 -39.62
CA LEU A 9 25.65 49.15 -38.15
C LEU A 9 24.55 50.02 -37.51
N ILE A 10 23.75 49.45 -36.62
CA ILE A 10 23.26 50.15 -35.42
C ILE A 10 23.39 49.18 -34.23
N ARG A 11 24.23 49.57 -33.26
CA ARG A 11 24.41 48.90 -31.97
C ARG A 11 23.36 49.41 -30.99
N HIS A 12 22.66 48.50 -30.30
CA HIS A 12 22.06 48.77 -28.99
C HIS A 12 22.19 47.54 -28.09
N PRO A 13 22.25 47.73 -26.76
CA PRO A 13 23.05 46.90 -25.86
C PRO A 13 22.31 45.65 -25.37
N LEU A 14 23.11 44.63 -25.03
CA LEU A 14 22.73 43.48 -24.21
C LEU A 14 22.18 43.96 -22.86
N LEU A 15 20.88 43.80 -22.63
CA LEU A 15 20.33 43.68 -21.28
C LEU A 15 20.05 42.20 -21.02
N SER A 16 20.95 41.59 -20.26
CA SER A 16 20.72 40.38 -19.49
C SER A 16 19.60 40.63 -18.49
N LEU A 17 18.39 40.19 -18.81
CA LEU A 17 17.29 40.11 -17.86
C LEU A 17 17.42 38.78 -17.12
N LEU A 18 17.91 38.87 -15.88
CA LEU A 18 17.69 37.84 -14.86
C LEU A 18 16.16 37.64 -14.72
N PRO A 19 15.64 36.39 -14.71
CA PRO A 19 14.29 36.19 -14.21
C PRO A 19 14.33 36.45 -12.71
N ALA A 20 13.64 37.50 -12.29
CA ALA A 20 13.38 37.81 -10.90
C ALA A 20 12.72 36.59 -10.25
N ALA A 21 13.34 36.11 -9.17
CA ALA A 21 12.73 35.16 -8.27
C ALA A 21 11.42 35.77 -7.75
N LEU A 22 10.29 35.25 -8.22
CA LEU A 22 9.04 35.37 -7.49
C LEU A 22 9.23 34.55 -6.22
N LEU A 23 9.51 35.25 -5.12
CA LEU A 23 9.21 34.77 -3.78
C LEU A 23 7.70 34.49 -3.78
N ALA A 24 7.34 33.22 -3.99
CA ALA A 24 6.06 32.71 -3.56
C ALA A 24 5.98 33.02 -2.06
N MET A 25 5.08 33.92 -1.69
CA MET A 25 4.76 34.11 -0.29
C MET A 25 4.23 32.78 0.22
N GLY A 26 4.99 32.16 1.11
CA GLY A 26 4.60 30.93 1.76
C GLY A 26 3.22 31.12 2.37
N GLY A 27 2.27 30.30 1.93
CA GLY A 27 1.20 29.90 2.82
C GLY A 27 1.87 29.37 4.07
N SER A 28 1.50 29.92 5.23
CA SER A 28 1.87 29.36 6.51
C SER A 28 1.39 27.91 6.52
N ALA A 29 2.29 26.96 6.26
CA ALA A 29 2.06 25.59 6.62
C ALA A 29 1.75 25.62 8.11
N VAL A 30 0.50 25.31 8.47
CA VAL A 30 0.17 24.94 9.84
C VAL A 30 1.15 23.81 10.13
N MET A 31 2.13 24.06 11.02
CA MET A 31 3.00 23.00 11.51
C MET A 31 2.05 21.96 12.10
N ALA A 32 1.84 20.86 11.39
CA ALA A 32 0.97 19.80 11.86
C ALA A 32 1.58 19.27 13.16
N ASP A 33 0.79 19.27 14.23
CA ASP A 33 1.17 18.72 15.52
C ASP A 33 1.18 17.20 15.38
N THR A 34 2.28 16.67 14.84
CA THR A 34 2.46 15.24 14.58
C THR A 34 3.28 14.61 15.69
N LEU A 35 2.95 13.38 16.08
CA LEU A 35 3.78 12.65 17.04
C LEU A 35 5.22 12.59 16.52
N SER A 36 6.18 12.98 17.35
CA SER A 36 7.58 12.75 17.06
C SER A 36 7.91 11.26 17.17
N ARG A 37 9.07 10.88 16.65
CA ARG A 37 9.58 9.51 16.79
C ARG A 37 9.75 9.12 18.27
N GLU A 38 10.21 10.04 19.11
CA GLU A 38 10.41 9.78 20.54
C GLU A 38 9.06 9.55 21.24
N GLU A 39 8.04 10.34 20.91
CA GLU A 39 6.69 10.18 21.47
C GLU A 39 6.05 8.86 21.00
N ARG A 40 6.20 8.49 19.72
CA ARG A 40 5.75 7.17 19.23
C ARG A 40 6.42 6.01 19.97
N MET A 41 7.74 6.11 20.22
CA MET A 41 8.48 5.10 20.98
C MET A 41 8.11 5.07 22.46
N ALA A 42 7.50 6.14 22.98
CA ALA A 42 7.07 6.27 24.37
C ALA A 42 5.60 5.85 24.59
N LEU A 43 4.85 5.52 23.53
CA LEU A 43 3.49 4.97 23.65
C LEU A 43 3.54 3.66 24.45
N ASP A 44 2.64 3.52 25.43
CA ASP A 44 2.47 2.26 26.14
C ASP A 44 1.64 1.31 25.27
N LEU A 45 2.35 0.43 24.56
CA LEU A 45 1.76 -0.61 23.71
C LEU A 45 2.07 -2.02 24.27
N SER A 46 2.37 -2.12 25.56
CA SER A 46 2.82 -3.36 26.19
C SER A 46 1.74 -4.46 26.20
N ASP A 47 0.46 -4.07 26.14
CA ASP A 47 -0.68 -4.97 26.01
C ASP A 47 -0.79 -5.61 24.62
N TYR A 48 -0.14 -5.04 23.59
CA TYR A 48 -0.09 -5.64 22.26
C TYR A 48 1.03 -6.67 22.19
N GLN A 49 0.64 -7.94 22.08
CA GLN A 49 1.46 -9.13 21.89
C GLN A 49 0.96 -9.95 20.71
N VAL A 50 1.84 -10.69 20.07
CA VAL A 50 1.46 -11.68 19.05
C VAL A 50 0.76 -12.84 19.76
N ASN A 51 -0.49 -13.10 19.38
CA ASN A 51 -1.34 -14.13 19.99
C ASN A 51 -1.48 -15.37 19.11
N ASP A 52 -1.35 -15.23 17.80
CA ASP A 52 -1.49 -16.32 16.83
C ASP A 52 -0.68 -16.04 15.57
N THR A 53 0.43 -16.76 15.40
CA THR A 53 1.34 -16.59 14.25
C THR A 53 0.74 -17.06 12.92
N ASP A 54 -0.36 -17.84 12.97
CA ASP A 54 -1.02 -18.43 11.80
C ASP A 54 -2.36 -17.75 11.47
N ALA A 55 -2.71 -16.67 12.19
CA ALA A 55 -3.99 -15.98 12.02
C ALA A 55 -4.19 -15.31 10.64
N SER A 56 -3.09 -15.04 9.91
CA SER A 56 -3.05 -14.22 8.71
C SER A 56 -3.79 -12.87 8.92
N TYR A 57 -4.29 -12.26 7.85
CA TYR A 57 -5.13 -11.06 7.90
C TYR A 57 -6.61 -11.38 7.59
N PHE A 58 -6.98 -12.64 7.42
CA PHE A 58 -8.37 -13.11 7.37
C PHE A 58 -8.40 -14.60 7.73
N ASP A 59 -9.59 -15.15 8.01
CA ASP A 59 -9.75 -16.59 8.21
C ASP A 59 -9.71 -17.32 6.85
N VAL A 60 -8.53 -17.85 6.51
CA VAL A 60 -8.26 -18.48 5.22
C VAL A 60 -9.10 -19.74 5.03
N GLU A 61 -9.25 -20.59 6.06
CA GLU A 61 -10.01 -21.84 5.99
C GLU A 61 -11.50 -21.55 5.80
N ALA A 62 -12.07 -20.67 6.63
CA ALA A 62 -13.46 -20.28 6.53
C ALA A 62 -13.75 -19.62 5.17
N ARG A 63 -12.84 -18.79 4.67
CA ARG A 63 -13.01 -18.15 3.36
C ARG A 63 -12.99 -19.16 2.22
N MET A 64 -12.05 -20.11 2.21
CA MET A 64 -12.04 -21.19 1.22
C MET A 64 -13.30 -22.07 1.30
N ALA A 65 -13.85 -22.30 2.50
CA ALA A 65 -15.12 -23.00 2.66
C ALA A 65 -16.29 -22.23 2.02
N LEU A 66 -16.41 -20.94 2.29
CA LEU A 66 -17.41 -20.07 1.67
C LEU A 66 -17.28 -20.04 0.13
N LEU A 67 -16.07 -19.90 -0.39
CA LEU A 67 -15.80 -19.86 -1.83
C LEU A 67 -16.07 -21.19 -2.56
N ARG A 68 -16.11 -22.33 -1.85
CA ARG A 68 -16.52 -23.62 -2.44
C ARG A 68 -18.02 -23.68 -2.71
N GLU A 69 -18.82 -22.99 -1.90
CA GLU A 69 -20.29 -23.06 -1.95
C GLU A 69 -20.91 -21.87 -2.69
N THR A 70 -20.17 -20.75 -2.80
CA THR A 70 -20.67 -19.52 -3.41
C THR A 70 -21.23 -19.72 -4.82
N GLN A 71 -22.35 -19.05 -5.09
CA GLN A 71 -22.95 -18.92 -6.42
C GLN A 71 -22.86 -17.47 -6.93
N ASN A 72 -22.18 -16.59 -6.17
CA ASN A 72 -22.04 -15.20 -6.53
C ASN A 72 -21.18 -15.06 -7.81
N PRO A 73 -21.67 -14.41 -8.87
CA PRO A 73 -20.97 -14.37 -10.16
C PRO A 73 -19.67 -13.56 -10.12
N VAL A 74 -19.57 -12.51 -9.30
CA VAL A 74 -18.32 -11.74 -9.11
C VAL A 74 -17.26 -12.66 -8.50
N LEU A 75 -17.58 -13.34 -7.40
CA LEU A 75 -16.63 -14.25 -6.73
C LEU A 75 -16.26 -15.44 -7.61
N LEU A 76 -17.20 -16.00 -8.37
CA LEU A 76 -16.93 -17.10 -9.30
C LEU A 76 -15.94 -16.66 -10.39
N GLN A 77 -16.10 -15.47 -10.97
CA GLN A 77 -15.15 -14.94 -11.96
C GLN A 77 -13.76 -14.77 -11.35
N VAL A 78 -13.64 -14.04 -10.23
CA VAL A 78 -12.34 -13.76 -9.61
C VAL A 78 -11.64 -15.06 -9.19
N LYS A 79 -12.41 -16.03 -8.68
CA LYS A 79 -11.91 -17.36 -8.33
C LYS A 79 -11.42 -18.12 -9.56
N GLU A 80 -12.16 -18.10 -10.67
CA GLU A 80 -11.73 -18.73 -11.91
C GLU A 80 -10.43 -18.11 -12.41
N GLU A 81 -10.35 -16.78 -12.49
CA GLU A 81 -9.18 -16.03 -12.95
C GLU A 81 -7.95 -16.28 -12.07
N ALA A 82 -8.10 -16.22 -10.74
CA ALA A 82 -7.01 -16.51 -9.80
C ALA A 82 -6.55 -17.98 -9.85
N GLY A 83 -7.45 -18.91 -10.18
CA GLY A 83 -7.15 -20.33 -10.32
C GLY A 83 -6.48 -20.72 -11.65
N LEU A 84 -6.29 -19.79 -12.59
CA LEU A 84 -5.72 -20.10 -13.91
C LEU A 84 -4.23 -20.45 -13.84
N GLY A 85 -3.94 -21.75 -13.84
CA GLY A 85 -2.79 -22.35 -14.53
C GLY A 85 -1.39 -21.81 -14.23
N LEU A 86 -1.14 -21.30 -13.02
CA LEU A 86 0.19 -20.80 -12.64
C LEU A 86 1.21 -21.95 -12.64
N SER A 87 2.26 -21.80 -13.44
CA SER A 87 3.34 -22.77 -13.48
C SER A 87 4.34 -22.48 -12.38
N CYS A 88 4.39 -23.34 -11.36
CA CYS A 88 5.40 -23.23 -10.31
C CYS A 88 6.83 -23.21 -10.89
N ARG A 89 7.10 -24.05 -11.90
CA ARG A 89 8.38 -24.06 -12.59
C ARG A 89 8.73 -22.71 -13.23
N GLN A 90 7.76 -22.00 -13.79
CA GLN A 90 8.02 -20.66 -14.34
C GLN A 90 8.32 -19.66 -13.22
N LYS A 91 7.55 -19.69 -12.12
CA LYS A 91 7.78 -18.83 -10.95
C LYS A 91 9.17 -19.07 -10.34
N LEU A 92 9.58 -20.34 -10.16
CA LEU A 92 10.90 -20.70 -9.63
C LEU A 92 12.08 -20.36 -10.55
N ASN A 93 11.85 -20.01 -11.82
CA ASN A 93 12.91 -19.57 -12.73
C ASN A 93 13.19 -18.06 -12.66
N PHE A 94 12.39 -17.28 -11.93
CA PHE A 94 12.66 -15.86 -11.75
C PHE A 94 13.94 -15.66 -10.92
N GLU A 95 14.84 -14.82 -11.41
CA GLU A 95 16.10 -14.55 -10.73
C GLU A 95 15.90 -13.61 -9.54
N PRO A 96 16.32 -14.00 -8.31
CA PRO A 96 16.24 -13.12 -7.15
C PRO A 96 17.07 -11.85 -7.31
N ILE A 97 16.55 -10.74 -6.80
CA ILE A 97 17.23 -9.45 -6.82
C ILE A 97 18.31 -9.40 -5.73
N THR A 98 19.55 -9.71 -6.10
CA THR A 98 20.70 -9.81 -5.16
C THR A 98 21.56 -8.55 -5.07
N THR A 99 21.39 -7.61 -6.00
CA THR A 99 22.08 -6.32 -6.00
C THR A 99 21.08 -5.21 -6.31
N ARG A 100 21.22 -4.06 -5.63
CA ARG A 100 20.56 -2.84 -6.07
C ARG A 100 21.55 -1.69 -6.13
N GLY A 101 21.75 -1.19 -7.35
CA GLY A 101 22.06 0.22 -7.55
C GLY A 101 20.86 1.09 -7.15
N GLY A 102 21.01 2.41 -7.22
CA GLY A 102 19.88 3.31 -6.95
C GLY A 102 18.70 3.04 -7.91
N ILE A 103 17.48 3.05 -7.40
CA ILE A 103 16.26 3.10 -8.23
C ILE A 103 16.00 4.58 -8.52
N PRO A 104 15.85 5.00 -9.79
CA PRO A 104 15.58 6.39 -10.11
C PRO A 104 14.20 6.82 -9.58
N GLY A 105 14.02 8.12 -9.36
CA GLY A 105 12.71 8.67 -9.01
C GLY A 105 11.68 8.51 -10.13
N PHE A 106 10.46 8.11 -9.80
CA PHE A 106 9.34 8.06 -10.77
C PHE A 106 9.10 9.43 -11.44
N TYR A 107 9.01 10.51 -10.65
CA TYR A 107 8.74 11.85 -11.18
C TYR A 107 9.85 12.43 -12.07
N PRO A 108 11.15 12.28 -11.76
CA PRO A 108 12.20 12.75 -12.65
C PRO A 108 12.39 11.88 -13.90
N ASN A 109 12.16 10.55 -13.84
CA ASN A 109 12.43 9.65 -14.96
C ASN A 109 11.53 8.39 -14.96
N PRO A 110 10.29 8.47 -15.49
CA PRO A 110 9.31 7.38 -15.39
C PRO A 110 9.72 6.11 -16.15
N ASP A 111 10.32 6.24 -17.34
CA ASP A 111 10.72 5.08 -18.17
C ASP A 111 11.88 4.29 -17.51
N GLU A 112 12.87 4.99 -16.94
CA GLU A 112 13.96 4.34 -16.21
C GLU A 112 13.49 3.73 -14.88
N TRP A 113 12.52 4.37 -14.22
CA TRP A 113 11.88 3.80 -13.03
C TRP A 113 11.12 2.52 -13.37
N GLU A 114 10.37 2.50 -14.48
CA GLU A 114 9.62 1.32 -14.92
C GLU A 114 10.56 0.13 -15.14
N LEU A 115 11.66 0.33 -15.88
CA LEU A 115 12.65 -0.73 -16.12
C LEU A 115 13.32 -1.21 -14.82
N ALA A 116 13.61 -0.30 -13.89
CA ALA A 116 14.22 -0.64 -12.61
C ALA A 116 13.25 -1.36 -11.65
N THR A 117 11.94 -1.17 -11.83
CA THR A 117 10.88 -1.73 -10.97
C THR A 117 10.16 -2.94 -11.59
N GLU A 118 10.39 -3.28 -12.85
CA GLU A 118 9.81 -4.47 -13.46
C GLU A 118 10.13 -5.77 -12.66
N PRO A 119 11.38 -6.05 -12.22
CA PRO A 119 11.66 -7.26 -11.43
C PRO A 119 11.00 -7.25 -10.04
N LEU A 120 10.73 -6.05 -9.51
CA LEU A 120 10.02 -5.85 -8.26
C LEU A 120 8.56 -6.26 -8.38
N PHE A 121 7.90 -5.71 -9.39
CA PHE A 121 6.51 -6.01 -9.68
C PHE A 121 6.31 -7.47 -10.05
N ALA A 122 7.24 -8.09 -10.78
CA ALA A 122 7.19 -9.51 -11.08
C ALA A 122 7.26 -10.39 -9.80
N PHE A 123 8.03 -9.98 -8.79
CA PHE A 123 8.05 -10.66 -7.49
C PHE A 123 6.72 -10.51 -6.75
N GLU A 124 6.22 -9.28 -6.65
CA GLU A 124 4.96 -8.96 -5.96
C GLU A 124 3.77 -9.68 -6.59
N ASP A 125 3.67 -9.67 -7.93
CA ASP A 125 2.66 -10.44 -8.65
C ASP A 125 2.86 -11.95 -8.40
N SER A 126 4.09 -12.45 -8.35
CA SER A 126 4.33 -13.88 -8.12
C SER A 126 3.86 -14.40 -6.77
N VAL A 127 4.11 -13.66 -5.69
CA VAL A 127 3.65 -14.07 -4.36
C VAL A 127 2.14 -13.90 -4.23
N SER A 128 1.58 -12.82 -4.77
CA SER A 128 0.13 -12.56 -4.73
C SER A 128 -0.67 -13.56 -5.57
N ASP A 129 -0.21 -13.87 -6.79
CA ASP A 129 -0.81 -14.87 -7.67
C ASP A 129 -0.86 -16.25 -7.00
N LEU A 130 0.25 -16.71 -6.41
CA LEU A 130 0.32 -18.02 -5.78
C LEU A 130 -0.59 -18.13 -4.55
N ALA A 131 -0.64 -17.08 -3.72
CA ALA A 131 -1.56 -17.04 -2.58
C ALA A 131 -3.03 -16.98 -3.03
N GLY A 132 -3.33 -16.17 -4.04
CA GLY A 132 -4.68 -16.07 -4.62
C GLY A 132 -5.15 -17.39 -5.23
N ALA A 133 -4.28 -18.07 -5.98
CA ALA A 133 -4.56 -19.38 -6.55
C ALA A 133 -4.81 -20.45 -5.48
N PHE A 134 -4.03 -20.44 -4.39
CA PHE A 134 -4.29 -21.30 -3.24
C PHE A 134 -5.69 -21.07 -2.66
N VAL A 135 -6.05 -19.82 -2.36
CA VAL A 135 -7.39 -19.50 -1.80
C VAL A 135 -8.52 -19.83 -2.77
N ALA A 136 -8.31 -19.60 -4.07
CA ALA A 136 -9.31 -19.86 -5.09
C ALA A 136 -9.59 -21.36 -5.29
N THR A 137 -8.55 -22.21 -5.16
CA THR A 137 -8.63 -23.63 -5.53
C THR A 137 -8.64 -24.58 -4.33
N GLY A 138 -8.07 -24.17 -3.20
CA GLY A 138 -7.72 -25.03 -2.07
C GLY A 138 -6.59 -26.02 -2.36
N ASP A 139 -5.88 -25.88 -3.49
CA ASP A 139 -4.80 -26.79 -3.88
C ASP A 139 -3.47 -26.38 -3.24
N THR A 140 -2.95 -27.22 -2.35
CA THR A 140 -1.68 -26.99 -1.63
C THR A 140 -0.49 -26.90 -2.57
N PHE A 141 -0.59 -27.34 -3.83
CA PHE A 141 0.44 -27.12 -4.84
C PHE A 141 0.88 -25.65 -4.94
N TYR A 142 -0.06 -24.70 -4.87
CA TYR A 142 0.26 -23.28 -4.95
C TYR A 142 0.90 -22.76 -3.66
N ALA A 143 0.45 -23.28 -2.51
CA ALA A 143 1.03 -22.99 -1.20
C ALA A 143 2.49 -23.46 -1.11
N ASP A 144 2.75 -24.73 -1.46
CA ASP A 144 4.10 -25.31 -1.50
C ASP A 144 5.01 -24.53 -2.45
N CYS A 145 4.48 -24.14 -3.62
CA CYS A 145 5.23 -23.36 -4.59
C CYS A 145 5.62 -21.98 -4.05
N LEU A 146 4.71 -21.30 -3.35
CA LEU A 146 4.99 -20.00 -2.75
C LEU A 146 6.12 -20.09 -1.73
N VAL A 147 6.09 -21.10 -0.86
CA VAL A 147 7.14 -21.31 0.14
C VAL A 147 8.49 -21.58 -0.54
N GLN A 148 8.54 -22.46 -1.55
CA GLN A 148 9.77 -22.70 -2.32
C GLN A 148 10.27 -21.44 -3.06
N TYR A 149 9.34 -20.67 -3.62
CA TYR A 149 9.68 -19.42 -4.29
C TYR A 149 10.34 -18.44 -3.33
N LEU A 150 9.71 -18.17 -2.18
CA LEU A 150 10.31 -17.29 -1.17
C LEU A 150 11.62 -17.84 -0.62
N HIS A 151 11.72 -19.16 -0.43
CA HIS A 151 12.96 -19.80 0.02
C HIS A 151 14.12 -19.55 -0.95
N GLY A 152 13.90 -19.70 -2.26
CA GLY A 152 14.94 -19.40 -3.26
C GLY A 152 15.39 -17.92 -3.24
N TRP A 153 14.49 -16.99 -2.91
CA TRP A 153 14.84 -15.58 -2.71
C TRP A 153 15.61 -15.34 -1.40
N ALA A 154 15.26 -16.07 -0.34
CA ALA A 154 15.98 -16.06 0.94
C ALA A 154 17.41 -16.62 0.81
N GLU A 155 17.59 -17.78 0.16
CA GLU A 155 18.90 -18.38 -0.11
C GLU A 155 19.81 -17.45 -0.91
N ALA A 156 19.25 -16.75 -1.89
CA ALA A 156 19.95 -15.75 -2.68
C ALA A 156 20.25 -14.45 -1.90
N LYS A 157 19.76 -14.32 -0.66
CA LYS A 157 19.87 -13.12 0.19
C LYS A 157 19.33 -11.87 -0.50
N ALA A 158 18.23 -12.03 -1.23
CA ALA A 158 17.63 -10.94 -1.98
C ALA A 158 17.33 -9.74 -1.07
N LEU A 159 17.52 -8.53 -1.61
CA LEU A 159 17.32 -7.24 -0.93
C LEU A 159 18.19 -6.93 0.29
N THR A 160 19.01 -7.86 0.82
CA THR A 160 19.83 -7.60 2.01
C THR A 160 20.89 -6.49 1.84
N THR A 161 21.19 -6.11 0.59
CA THR A 161 22.19 -5.11 0.22
C THR A 161 21.60 -3.82 -0.34
N PHE A 162 20.31 -3.54 -0.09
CA PHE A 162 19.67 -2.33 -0.63
C PHE A 162 20.41 -1.05 -0.18
N ARG A 163 20.64 -0.12 -1.12
CA ARG A 163 21.23 1.20 -0.83
C ARG A 163 20.15 2.12 -0.30
N TYR A 164 20.38 2.74 0.86
CA TYR A 164 19.64 3.90 1.31
C TYR A 164 20.48 5.16 1.17
N ASP A 165 19.88 6.19 0.59
CA ASP A 165 20.39 7.55 0.53
C ASP A 165 19.19 8.46 0.77
N SER A 166 19.27 9.38 1.73
CA SER A 166 18.15 10.27 2.08
C SER A 166 17.75 11.18 0.91
N LEU A 167 18.68 11.45 -0.03
CA LEU A 167 18.41 12.25 -1.22
C LEU A 167 17.85 11.41 -2.39
N GLU A 168 18.03 10.09 -2.35
CA GLU A 168 17.57 9.13 -3.37
C GLU A 168 16.85 7.92 -2.70
N PRO A 169 15.76 8.12 -1.93
CA PRO A 169 15.18 7.10 -1.07
C PRO A 169 14.37 6.03 -1.81
N GLN A 170 14.28 6.06 -3.14
CA GLN A 170 13.35 5.22 -3.88
C GLN A 170 13.65 3.73 -3.79
N ALA A 171 14.93 3.35 -3.68
CA ALA A 171 15.30 1.96 -3.45
C ALA A 171 14.74 1.41 -2.12
N TRP A 172 14.68 2.26 -1.09
CA TRP A 172 14.09 1.96 0.21
C TRP A 172 12.55 1.91 0.12
N PHE A 173 11.91 2.91 -0.48
CA PHE A 173 10.44 2.89 -0.67
C PHE A 173 9.93 1.71 -1.49
N ALA A 174 10.73 1.22 -2.44
CA ALA A 174 10.37 0.08 -3.26
C ALA A 174 10.57 -1.26 -2.55
N SER A 175 11.51 -1.35 -1.60
CA SER A 175 11.63 -2.55 -0.75
C SER A 175 10.49 -2.70 0.25
N GLU A 176 9.83 -1.60 0.65
CA GLU A 176 8.60 -1.65 1.47
C GLU A 176 7.56 -2.56 0.80
N SER A 177 7.29 -2.33 -0.50
CA SER A 177 6.27 -3.08 -1.25
C SER A 177 6.51 -4.58 -1.26
N MET A 178 7.75 -5.01 -1.54
CA MET A 178 8.09 -6.43 -1.52
C MET A 178 7.91 -7.07 -0.16
N LEU A 179 8.28 -6.36 0.91
CA LEU A 179 8.20 -6.88 2.28
C LEU A 179 6.76 -7.20 2.66
N PHE A 180 5.83 -6.26 2.47
CA PHE A 180 4.43 -6.55 2.77
C PHE A 180 3.78 -7.50 1.74
N ALA A 181 4.15 -7.49 0.46
CA ALA A 181 3.67 -8.51 -0.49
C ALA A 181 4.05 -9.93 -0.05
N ALA A 182 5.34 -10.14 0.25
CA ALA A 182 5.84 -11.45 0.67
C ALA A 182 5.23 -11.89 1.99
N ALA A 183 5.23 -11.03 3.01
CA ALA A 183 4.73 -11.36 4.34
C ALA A 183 3.22 -11.66 4.31
N MET A 184 2.43 -10.83 3.63
CA MET A 184 0.98 -11.03 3.53
C MET A 184 0.65 -12.32 2.77
N ALA A 185 1.29 -12.56 1.63
CA ALA A 185 1.05 -13.77 0.83
C ALA A 185 1.53 -15.05 1.54
N TYR A 186 2.69 -15.00 2.22
CA TYR A 186 3.20 -16.11 3.02
C TYR A 186 2.29 -16.45 4.19
N SER A 187 1.75 -15.43 4.88
CA SER A 187 0.82 -15.64 6.01
C SER A 187 -0.44 -16.44 5.63
N ILE A 188 -0.89 -16.35 4.36
CA ILE A 188 -2.06 -17.07 3.88
C ILE A 188 -1.77 -18.57 3.76
N VAL A 189 -0.58 -18.93 3.30
CA VAL A 189 -0.26 -20.30 2.89
C VAL A 189 0.54 -21.08 3.94
N ARG A 190 1.33 -20.38 4.78
CA ARG A 190 2.25 -20.99 5.76
C ARG A 190 1.61 -22.10 6.60
N PRO A 191 0.39 -21.95 7.16
CA PRO A 191 -0.21 -22.98 8.01
C PRO A 191 -0.56 -24.28 7.27
N TYR A 192 -0.65 -24.22 5.93
CA TYR A 192 -1.11 -25.32 5.07
C TYR A 192 0.03 -26.05 4.35
N VAL A 193 1.29 -25.65 4.60
CA VAL A 193 2.48 -26.26 3.99
C VAL A 193 3.16 -27.20 4.98
N GLU A 194 3.08 -28.50 4.68
CA GLU A 194 3.67 -29.58 5.47
C GLU A 194 5.03 -30.02 4.90
N GLY A 195 6.00 -30.30 5.76
CA GLY A 195 7.30 -30.88 5.35
C GLY A 195 8.35 -29.88 4.85
N PHE A 196 8.07 -28.58 4.90
CA PHE A 196 8.97 -27.48 4.53
C PHE A 196 9.50 -26.72 5.75
N GLU A 197 9.72 -27.39 6.89
CA GLU A 197 10.07 -26.68 8.14
C GLU A 197 11.41 -25.93 8.07
N GLU A 198 12.38 -26.46 7.32
CA GLU A 198 13.67 -25.79 7.10
C GLU A 198 13.48 -24.55 6.20
N GLU A 199 12.79 -24.71 5.08
CA GLU A 199 12.52 -23.62 4.14
C GLU A 199 11.70 -22.51 4.78
N LYS A 200 10.66 -22.85 5.57
CA LYS A 200 9.87 -21.88 6.34
C LYS A 200 10.75 -21.10 7.31
N ALA A 201 11.60 -21.78 8.09
CA ALA A 201 12.49 -21.11 9.04
C ALA A 201 13.52 -20.19 8.35
N GLU A 202 13.97 -20.51 7.14
CA GLU A 202 14.84 -19.65 6.34
C GLU A 202 14.12 -18.42 5.79
N VAL A 203 12.90 -18.60 5.26
CA VAL A 203 12.04 -17.51 4.79
C VAL A 203 11.72 -16.54 5.93
N GLU A 204 11.32 -17.04 7.09
CA GLU A 204 11.01 -16.25 8.28
C GLU A 204 12.23 -15.44 8.76
N ARG A 205 13.40 -16.08 8.83
CA ARG A 205 14.65 -15.39 9.20
C ARG A 205 15.03 -14.29 8.20
N TRP A 206 14.82 -14.55 6.92
CA TRP A 206 15.09 -13.57 5.86
C TRP A 206 14.13 -12.38 5.94
N LEU A 207 12.82 -12.62 6.05
CA LEU A 207 11.81 -11.57 6.20
C LEU A 207 12.03 -10.74 7.47
N HIS A 208 12.34 -11.40 8.60
CA HIS A 208 12.65 -10.72 9.86
C HIS A 208 13.87 -9.82 9.74
N GLY A 209 14.97 -10.34 9.18
CA GLY A 209 16.19 -9.56 8.96
C GLY A 209 15.97 -8.35 8.06
N LEU A 210 15.22 -8.51 6.97
CA LEU A 210 14.86 -7.40 6.08
C LEU A 210 13.97 -6.36 6.79
N ALA A 211 12.95 -6.81 7.54
CA ALA A 211 12.05 -5.91 8.25
C ALA A 211 12.79 -5.08 9.31
N LEU A 212 13.69 -5.69 10.08
CA LEU A 212 14.53 -5.00 11.05
C LEU A 212 15.49 -4.00 10.37
N GLN A 213 16.19 -4.42 9.31
CA GLN A 213 17.09 -3.55 8.56
C GLN A 213 16.35 -2.34 7.96
N HIS A 214 15.15 -2.59 7.42
CA HIS A 214 14.35 -1.57 6.75
C HIS A 214 13.72 -0.59 7.73
N SER A 215 13.13 -1.08 8.83
CA SER A 215 12.44 -0.26 9.84
C SER A 215 13.40 0.53 10.74
N ALA A 216 14.67 0.12 10.83
CA ALA A 216 15.70 0.85 11.56
C ALA A 216 15.97 2.25 10.98
N ILE A 217 15.64 2.48 9.70
CA ILE A 217 15.73 3.79 9.05
C ILE A 217 14.48 4.59 9.42
N PRO A 218 14.60 5.70 10.17
CA PRO A 218 13.45 6.44 10.67
C PRO A 218 12.69 7.21 9.60
N GLY A 219 13.33 7.50 8.45
CA GLY A 219 12.82 8.43 7.43
C GLY A 219 13.11 9.89 7.78
N GLU A 220 13.16 10.74 6.75
CA GLU A 220 13.35 12.18 6.92
C GLU A 220 12.06 12.86 7.42
N PRO A 221 12.16 13.89 8.28
CA PRO A 221 11.04 14.75 8.66
C PRO A 221 10.32 15.32 7.43
N GLU A 222 9.00 15.48 7.51
CA GLU A 222 8.13 16.01 6.43
C GLU A 222 8.04 15.14 5.15
N GLU A 223 8.98 14.23 4.92
CA GLU A 223 9.04 13.40 3.70
C GLU A 223 8.57 11.96 3.90
N SER A 224 9.03 11.28 4.97
CA SER A 224 8.79 9.82 5.10
C SER A 224 8.78 9.27 6.52
N CYS A 225 9.09 10.10 7.53
CA CYS A 225 9.11 9.64 8.92
C CYS A 225 7.73 9.25 9.45
N CYS A 226 6.70 9.92 8.95
CA CYS A 226 5.47 10.14 9.70
C CYS A 226 4.20 10.19 8.83
N ASN A 227 4.32 10.10 7.50
CA ASN A 227 3.18 10.09 6.57
C ASN A 227 2.89 8.65 6.11
N ASN A 228 2.19 8.48 4.98
CA ASN A 228 1.87 7.19 4.37
C ASN A 228 3.07 6.23 4.24
N HIS A 229 4.32 6.71 4.11
CA HIS A 229 5.49 5.83 4.15
C HIS A 229 5.66 5.13 5.50
N PHE A 230 5.39 5.82 6.61
CA PHE A 230 5.39 5.17 7.92
C PHE A 230 4.29 4.11 8.03
N TYR A 231 3.10 4.38 7.50
CA TYR A 231 1.99 3.41 7.49
C TYR A 231 2.31 2.17 6.64
N ARG A 232 3.04 2.36 5.53
CA ARG A 232 3.58 1.26 4.71
C ARG A 232 4.59 0.41 5.48
N ARG A 233 5.50 1.05 6.22
CA ARG A 233 6.46 0.34 7.07
C ARG A 233 5.77 -0.43 8.18
N ALA A 234 4.74 0.17 8.78
CA ALA A 234 3.95 -0.44 9.81
C ALA A 234 3.22 -1.70 9.33
N LEU A 235 2.67 -1.69 8.11
CA LEU A 235 1.99 -2.87 7.56
C LEU A 235 2.92 -4.09 7.47
N TYR A 236 4.10 -3.97 6.84
CA TYR A 236 5.01 -5.11 6.77
C TYR A 236 5.52 -5.49 8.17
N ALA A 237 5.77 -4.50 9.05
CA ALA A 237 6.29 -4.76 10.38
C ALA A 237 5.28 -5.56 11.22
N SER A 238 3.99 -5.20 11.20
CA SER A 238 2.95 -5.97 11.88
C SER A 238 2.90 -7.41 11.38
N MET A 239 2.83 -7.61 10.06
CA MET A 239 2.68 -8.97 9.51
C MET A 239 3.94 -9.81 9.75
N VAL A 240 5.14 -9.25 9.55
CA VAL A 240 6.39 -9.98 9.85
C VAL A 240 6.52 -10.26 11.34
N GLY A 241 6.16 -9.30 12.21
CA GLY A 241 6.12 -9.48 13.66
C GLY A 241 5.22 -10.64 14.06
N VAL A 242 4.02 -10.73 13.48
CA VAL A 242 3.11 -11.88 13.68
C VAL A 242 3.75 -13.19 13.21
N LEU A 243 4.32 -13.23 12.01
CA LEU A 243 4.89 -14.46 11.43
C LEU A 243 6.02 -15.06 12.27
N VAL A 244 6.83 -14.21 12.93
CA VAL A 244 8.03 -14.61 13.67
C VAL A 244 7.92 -14.39 15.18
N GLU A 245 6.72 -14.09 15.68
CA GLU A 245 6.43 -13.85 17.10
C GLU A 245 7.30 -12.72 17.71
N ASP A 246 7.57 -11.68 16.92
CA ASP A 246 8.30 -10.48 17.36
C ASP A 246 7.32 -9.38 17.76
N ASP A 247 7.03 -9.33 19.06
CA ASP A 247 6.18 -8.32 19.70
C ASP A 247 6.63 -6.89 19.43
N ASP A 248 7.92 -6.60 19.38
CA ASP A 248 8.42 -5.23 19.22
C ASP A 248 8.18 -4.74 17.79
N LEU A 249 8.36 -5.62 16.80
CA LEU A 249 8.04 -5.34 15.42
C LEU A 249 6.51 -5.23 15.21
N PHE A 250 5.72 -6.06 15.89
CA PHE A 250 4.27 -5.94 15.90
C PHE A 250 3.81 -4.60 16.51
N ARG A 251 4.36 -4.21 17.67
CA ARG A 251 4.09 -2.91 18.33
C ARG A 251 4.53 -1.72 17.49
N PHE A 252 5.63 -1.83 16.76
CA PHE A 252 6.03 -0.80 15.77
C PHE A 252 4.89 -0.58 14.77
N GLY A 253 4.29 -1.65 14.27
CA GLY A 253 3.14 -1.58 13.39
C GLY A 253 1.88 -0.99 14.04
N VAL A 254 1.58 -1.36 15.29
CA VAL A 254 0.47 -0.78 16.08
C VAL A 254 0.67 0.74 16.29
N SER A 255 1.90 1.18 16.54
CA SER A 255 2.21 2.59 16.81
C SER A 255 1.82 3.53 15.66
N ALA A 256 1.74 3.03 14.43
CA ALA A 256 1.28 3.81 13.29
C ALA A 256 -0.21 4.13 13.33
N ILE A 257 -1.04 3.26 13.91
CA ILE A 257 -2.47 3.55 14.12
C ILE A 257 -2.61 4.69 15.12
N TYR A 258 -1.94 4.59 16.28
CA TYR A 258 -1.91 5.66 17.28
C TYR A 258 -1.38 6.98 16.75
N SER A 259 -0.33 6.94 15.92
CA SER A 259 0.20 8.15 15.25
C SER A 259 -0.83 8.76 14.32
N ALA A 260 -1.49 7.96 13.47
CA ALA A 260 -2.51 8.48 12.57
C ALA A 260 -3.68 9.11 13.33
N LEU A 261 -4.18 8.46 14.39
CA LEU A 261 -5.29 8.97 15.20
C LEU A 261 -4.93 10.26 15.94
N HIS A 262 -3.70 10.37 16.45
CA HIS A 262 -3.19 11.60 17.06
C HIS A 262 -3.09 12.75 16.06
N ASP A 263 -2.47 12.48 14.91
CA ASP A 263 -2.11 13.50 13.94
C ASP A 263 -3.33 13.99 13.15
N MET A 264 -4.42 13.22 13.18
CA MET A 264 -5.66 13.50 12.48
C MET A 264 -6.36 14.74 13.05
N THR A 265 -6.94 15.53 12.16
CA THR A 265 -7.77 16.68 12.55
C THR A 265 -9.14 16.23 13.03
N GLU A 266 -9.87 17.10 13.73
CA GLU A 266 -11.27 16.84 14.13
C GLU A 266 -12.18 16.49 12.93
N SER A 267 -11.85 16.98 11.73
CA SER A 267 -12.59 16.68 10.50
C SER A 267 -12.19 15.37 9.84
N GLY A 268 -11.18 14.65 10.34
CA GLY A 268 -10.68 13.41 9.74
C GLY A 268 -9.53 13.57 8.72
N ALA A 269 -9.02 14.79 8.54
CA ALA A 269 -7.92 15.00 7.60
C ALA A 269 -6.60 14.51 8.20
N LEU A 270 -5.80 13.76 7.42
CA LEU A 270 -4.42 13.44 7.77
C LEU A 270 -3.50 14.56 7.25
N PRO A 271 -2.97 15.47 8.10
CA PRO A 271 -2.38 16.74 7.64
C PRO A 271 -1.23 16.59 6.64
N LEU A 272 -0.37 15.59 6.86
CA LEU A 272 0.76 15.31 5.96
C LEU A 272 0.33 14.78 4.58
N GLU A 273 -0.88 14.21 4.49
CA GLU A 273 -1.45 13.70 3.25
C GLU A 273 -2.23 14.79 2.50
N VAL A 274 -3.04 15.55 3.22
CA VAL A 274 -3.80 16.65 2.60
C VAL A 274 -2.92 17.84 2.24
N GLY A 275 -1.74 17.98 2.86
CA GLY A 275 -0.72 18.98 2.49
C GLY A 275 -0.03 18.74 1.14
N ARG A 276 -0.41 17.69 0.38
CA ARG A 276 0.23 17.29 -0.88
C ARG A 276 -0.30 18.02 -2.11
N GLY A 277 -0.86 19.21 -1.91
CA GLY A 277 -1.37 20.09 -2.97
C GLY A 277 -2.45 19.41 -3.81
N ARG A 278 -2.25 19.34 -5.13
CA ARG A 278 -3.23 18.73 -6.06
C ARG A 278 -3.40 17.22 -5.90
N ARG A 279 -2.68 16.56 -4.99
CA ARG A 279 -2.79 15.12 -4.72
C ARG A 279 -3.31 14.81 -3.31
N ALA A 280 -3.87 15.80 -2.61
CA ALA A 280 -4.39 15.66 -1.26
C ALA A 280 -5.37 14.48 -1.13
N THR A 281 -6.41 14.45 -1.99
CA THR A 281 -7.41 13.37 -1.97
C THR A 281 -6.80 11.99 -2.24
N HIS A 282 -5.86 11.93 -3.19
CA HIS A 282 -5.14 10.69 -3.49
C HIS A 282 -4.36 10.18 -2.28
N TYR A 283 -3.61 11.04 -1.60
CA TYR A 283 -2.78 10.64 -0.46
C TYR A 283 -3.61 10.35 0.80
N GLN A 284 -4.73 11.03 1.03
CA GLN A 284 -5.70 10.64 2.07
C GLN A 284 -6.16 9.19 1.87
N ASN A 285 -6.62 8.85 0.65
CA ASN A 285 -7.00 7.47 0.32
C ASN A 285 -5.82 6.49 0.40
N TYR A 286 -4.64 6.91 -0.06
CA TYR A 286 -3.45 6.07 -0.05
C TYR A 286 -3.01 5.70 1.37
N ALA A 287 -3.11 6.63 2.32
CA ALA A 287 -2.87 6.37 3.74
C ALA A 287 -3.85 5.34 4.31
N LEU A 288 -5.16 5.51 4.03
CA LEU A 288 -6.21 4.58 4.47
C LEU A 288 -5.97 3.17 3.94
N ASN A 289 -5.43 3.02 2.72
CA ASN A 289 -5.11 1.71 2.17
C ASN A 289 -4.16 0.90 3.06
N TYR A 290 -3.18 1.55 3.69
CA TYR A 290 -2.23 0.87 4.58
C TYR A 290 -2.70 0.83 6.02
N LEU A 291 -3.36 1.89 6.53
CA LEU A 291 -3.87 1.93 7.88
C LEU A 291 -4.92 0.84 8.11
N ILE A 292 -5.95 0.77 7.28
CA ILE A 292 -7.03 -0.21 7.41
C ILE A 292 -6.53 -1.64 7.21
N THR A 293 -5.64 -1.86 6.23
CA THR A 293 -5.04 -3.18 6.03
C THR A 293 -4.19 -3.60 7.23
N ASN A 294 -3.45 -2.67 7.85
CA ASN A 294 -2.67 -2.95 9.05
C ASN A 294 -3.56 -3.21 10.28
N MET A 295 -4.64 -2.44 10.44
CA MET A 295 -5.67 -2.68 11.46
C MET A 295 -6.27 -4.07 11.31
N GLN A 296 -6.48 -4.56 10.09
CA GLN A 296 -6.93 -5.92 9.88
C GLN A 296 -5.94 -6.99 10.39
N VAL A 297 -4.64 -6.80 10.21
CA VAL A 297 -3.61 -7.68 10.78
C VAL A 297 -3.70 -7.69 12.31
N ILE A 298 -3.79 -6.50 12.92
CA ILE A 298 -3.88 -6.33 14.37
C ILE A 298 -5.18 -6.94 14.91
N HIS A 299 -6.30 -6.77 14.20
CA HIS A 299 -7.60 -7.35 14.55
C HIS A 299 -7.55 -8.88 14.59
N ARG A 300 -6.85 -9.50 13.63
CA ARG A 300 -6.68 -10.97 13.61
C ARG A 300 -5.85 -11.52 14.78
N GLN A 301 -5.09 -10.67 15.47
CA GLN A 301 -4.45 -11.00 16.74
C GLN A 301 -5.39 -10.87 17.96
N GLY A 302 -6.67 -10.54 17.76
CA GLY A 302 -7.69 -10.48 18.81
C GLY A 302 -7.85 -9.11 19.48
N TYR A 303 -7.27 -8.06 18.90
CA TYR A 303 -7.43 -6.69 19.40
C TYR A 303 -8.59 -5.97 18.70
N ASP A 304 -9.36 -5.22 19.49
CA ASP A 304 -10.44 -4.38 18.99
C ASP A 304 -9.89 -3.04 18.46
N ILE A 305 -9.07 -3.13 17.41
CA ILE A 305 -8.32 -1.99 16.89
C ILE A 305 -9.19 -1.06 16.04
N PHE A 306 -10.28 -1.57 15.45
CA PHE A 306 -11.17 -0.74 14.64
C PHE A 306 -12.04 0.20 15.48
N ASP A 307 -12.44 -0.22 16.68
CA ASP A 307 -13.14 0.64 17.66
C ASP A 307 -12.17 1.47 18.55
N LEU A 308 -10.86 1.52 18.21
CA LEU A 308 -9.88 2.30 18.97
C LEU A 308 -10.19 3.81 18.87
N GLU A 309 -10.45 4.42 20.01
CA GLU A 309 -10.44 5.87 20.19
C GLU A 309 -9.13 6.30 20.85
N TYR A 310 -8.40 7.22 20.22
CA TYR A 310 -7.20 7.81 20.79
C TYR A 310 -7.27 9.34 20.73
N GLN A 311 -7.25 9.98 21.90
CA GLN A 311 -7.36 11.43 22.05
C GLN A 311 -8.60 12.06 21.38
N GLY A 312 -9.72 11.34 21.33
CA GLY A 312 -10.98 11.80 20.75
C GLY A 312 -11.13 11.55 19.24
N SER A 313 -10.17 10.84 18.65
CA SER A 313 -10.13 10.48 17.22
C SER A 313 -10.30 8.98 17.03
N THR A 314 -11.05 8.58 16.00
CA THR A 314 -11.18 7.19 15.55
C THR A 314 -10.78 7.08 14.08
N ILE A 315 -10.65 5.87 13.54
CA ILE A 315 -10.34 5.74 12.11
C ILE A 315 -11.52 6.16 11.22
N HIS A 316 -12.73 6.17 11.77
CA HIS A 316 -13.96 6.45 11.04
C HIS A 316 -14.01 7.89 10.55
N GLU A 317 -13.51 8.87 11.31
CA GLU A 317 -13.46 10.25 10.83
C GLU A 317 -12.58 10.37 9.57
N ALA A 318 -11.46 9.64 9.48
CA ALA A 318 -10.62 9.65 8.28
C ALA A 318 -11.30 9.05 7.05
N VAL A 319 -12.09 7.99 7.25
CA VAL A 319 -12.89 7.33 6.21
C VAL A 319 -13.99 8.28 5.74
N ASP A 320 -14.77 8.84 6.65
CA ASP A 320 -15.85 9.77 6.33
C ASP A 320 -15.31 11.01 5.61
N PHE A 321 -14.19 11.57 6.09
CA PHE A 321 -13.53 12.72 5.46
C PHE A 321 -13.13 12.44 4.01
N LEU A 322 -12.62 11.24 3.72
CA LEU A 322 -12.29 10.86 2.35
C LEU A 322 -13.52 10.96 1.44
N PHE A 323 -14.66 10.42 1.87
CA PHE A 323 -15.89 10.46 1.06
C PHE A 323 -16.43 11.89 0.91
N VAL A 324 -16.28 12.72 1.94
CA VAL A 324 -16.59 14.16 1.85
C VAL A 324 -15.73 14.85 0.78
N ILE A 325 -14.40 14.65 0.76
CA ILE A 325 -13.52 15.31 -0.22
C ILE A 325 -13.54 14.68 -1.62
N LEU A 326 -14.03 13.43 -1.74
CA LEU A 326 -14.29 12.81 -3.04
C LEU A 326 -15.53 13.41 -3.69
N ASP A 327 -16.55 13.75 -2.90
CA ASP A 327 -17.80 14.38 -3.35
C ASP A 327 -17.62 15.89 -3.58
N ASP A 328 -17.08 16.61 -2.58
CA ASP A 328 -16.80 18.04 -2.65
C ASP A 328 -15.35 18.35 -2.27
N PRO A 329 -14.44 18.51 -3.25
CA PRO A 329 -13.06 18.91 -2.99
C PRO A 329 -12.92 20.27 -2.28
N ALA A 330 -13.96 21.10 -2.19
CA ALA A 330 -13.93 22.34 -1.41
C ALA A 330 -13.80 22.07 0.10
N ALA A 331 -14.19 20.88 0.57
CA ALA A 331 -14.01 20.47 1.96
C ALA A 331 -12.53 20.31 2.37
N LEU A 332 -11.59 20.27 1.41
CA LEU A 332 -10.16 20.41 1.70
C LEU A 332 -9.79 21.78 2.27
N GLY A 333 -10.63 22.81 2.08
CA GLY A 333 -10.41 24.15 2.63
C GLY A 333 -9.02 24.70 2.31
N ASP A 334 -8.31 25.13 3.35
CA ASP A 334 -6.97 25.71 3.22
C ASP A 334 -5.84 24.66 3.13
N TYR A 335 -6.15 23.36 3.27
CA TYR A 335 -5.13 22.30 3.18
C TYR A 335 -4.57 22.15 1.75
N ALA A 336 -5.43 22.30 0.75
CA ALA A 336 -5.09 22.00 -0.64
C ALA A 336 -5.94 22.80 -1.64
N PRO A 337 -5.45 23.02 -2.87
CA PRO A 337 -6.24 23.66 -3.92
C PRO A 337 -7.46 22.80 -4.29
N LEU A 338 -8.54 23.47 -4.73
CA LEU A 338 -9.76 22.81 -5.21
C LEU A 338 -9.51 21.81 -6.36
N GLU A 339 -8.55 22.12 -7.24
CA GLU A 339 -8.20 21.27 -8.38
C GLU A 339 -7.39 20.04 -7.92
N GLN A 340 -8.06 18.91 -7.73
CA GLN A 340 -7.45 17.65 -7.32
C GLN A 340 -7.18 16.70 -8.50
N PHE A 341 -6.16 15.86 -8.34
CA PHE A 341 -5.84 14.77 -9.25
C PHE A 341 -6.74 13.57 -8.98
N MET A 342 -7.63 13.29 -9.94
CA MET A 342 -8.59 12.19 -9.86
C MET A 342 -8.18 10.97 -10.71
N GLY A 343 -6.94 10.90 -11.21
CA GLY A 343 -6.52 9.79 -12.07
C GLY A 343 -6.41 8.45 -11.35
N PHE A 344 -6.11 8.46 -10.04
CA PHE A 344 -6.02 7.24 -9.21
C PHE A 344 -7.33 6.48 -9.11
N LEU A 345 -8.45 7.17 -9.33
CA LEU A 345 -9.79 6.61 -9.34
C LEU A 345 -10.02 5.53 -10.39
N ARG A 346 -9.19 5.50 -11.44
CA ARG A 346 -9.26 4.50 -12.52
C ARG A 346 -8.57 3.19 -12.19
N ASP A 347 -7.90 3.12 -11.05
CA ASP A 347 -7.04 2.02 -10.68
C ASP A 347 -7.57 1.34 -9.40
N PRO A 348 -8.22 0.18 -9.53
CA PRO A 348 -8.84 -0.53 -8.41
C PRO A 348 -7.90 -0.85 -7.24
N GLN A 349 -6.58 -0.87 -7.46
CA GLN A 349 -5.60 -1.19 -6.41
C GLN A 349 -5.63 -0.19 -5.24
N TYR A 350 -6.13 1.02 -5.47
CA TYR A 350 -6.23 2.07 -4.44
C TYR A 350 -7.44 1.90 -3.52
N PHE A 351 -8.33 0.95 -3.80
CA PHE A 351 -9.61 0.78 -3.09
C PHE A 351 -9.74 -0.58 -2.41
N THR A 352 -8.67 -1.37 -2.38
CA THR A 352 -8.67 -2.70 -1.73
C THR A 352 -9.09 -2.64 -0.28
N TRP A 353 -8.66 -1.63 0.47
CA TRP A 353 -9.01 -1.47 1.88
C TRP A 353 -10.52 -1.30 2.16
N MET A 354 -11.32 -0.91 1.18
CA MET A 354 -12.76 -0.70 1.36
C MET A 354 -13.49 -2.01 1.61
N ASP A 355 -13.13 -3.09 0.90
CA ASP A 355 -13.69 -4.43 1.16
C ASP A 355 -13.32 -4.94 2.56
N ILE A 356 -12.14 -4.57 3.07
CA ILE A 356 -11.71 -4.89 4.44
C ILE A 356 -12.56 -4.10 5.44
N TYR A 357 -12.69 -2.78 5.26
CA TYR A 357 -13.49 -1.93 6.15
C TYR A 357 -14.96 -2.36 6.20
N LEU A 358 -15.55 -2.64 5.03
CA LEU A 358 -16.94 -3.09 4.89
C LEU A 358 -17.20 -4.49 5.49
N SER A 359 -16.15 -5.26 5.79
CA SER A 359 -16.30 -6.52 6.53
C SER A 359 -16.54 -6.33 8.04
N HIS A 360 -16.32 -5.12 8.55
CA HIS A 360 -16.52 -4.75 9.96
C HIS A 360 -17.66 -3.74 10.16
N TYR A 361 -17.84 -2.80 9.23
CA TYR A 361 -18.80 -1.70 9.37
C TYR A 361 -19.63 -1.47 8.12
N GLU A 362 -20.85 -0.97 8.31
CA GLU A 362 -21.66 -0.45 7.22
C GLU A 362 -21.21 0.97 6.86
N HIS A 363 -21.00 1.25 5.58
CA HIS A 363 -20.76 2.60 5.07
C HIS A 363 -21.35 2.73 3.66
N GLU A 364 -22.57 3.26 3.57
CA GLU A 364 -23.37 3.20 2.35
C GLU A 364 -22.70 3.84 1.11
N PRO A 365 -22.10 5.05 1.20
CA PRO A 365 -21.37 5.62 0.05
C PRO A 365 -20.19 4.77 -0.43
N MET A 366 -19.57 4.03 0.49
CA MET A 366 -18.43 3.16 0.18
C MET A 366 -18.90 1.85 -0.43
N ALA A 367 -19.97 1.27 0.11
CA ALA A 367 -20.60 0.07 -0.44
C ALA A 367 -21.06 0.30 -1.88
N ASP A 368 -21.70 1.45 -2.14
CA ASP A 368 -22.10 1.86 -3.49
C ASP A 368 -20.87 2.06 -4.40
N PHE A 369 -19.86 2.80 -3.92
CA PHE A 369 -18.63 3.06 -4.66
C PHE A 369 -17.88 1.79 -5.06
N VAL A 370 -17.66 0.88 -4.12
CA VAL A 370 -16.83 -0.31 -4.31
C VAL A 370 -17.46 -1.25 -5.35
N THR A 371 -18.79 -1.26 -5.50
CA THR A 371 -19.45 -2.09 -6.52
C THR A 371 -18.96 -1.78 -7.94
N ARG A 372 -18.55 -0.54 -8.22
CA ARG A 372 -18.13 -0.07 -9.54
C ARG A 372 -16.65 -0.32 -9.83
N VAL A 373 -15.84 -0.49 -8.78
CA VAL A 373 -14.39 -0.72 -8.89
C VAL A 373 -13.99 -2.17 -8.60
N ARG A 374 -14.84 -2.97 -7.95
CA ARG A 374 -14.65 -4.44 -7.83
C ARG A 374 -14.58 -5.07 -9.22
N PRO A 375 -13.76 -6.12 -9.43
CA PRO A 375 -12.92 -6.75 -8.41
C PRO A 375 -11.67 -5.91 -8.10
N THR A 376 -11.35 -5.77 -6.82
CA THR A 376 -10.16 -5.06 -6.35
C THR A 376 -9.01 -6.05 -6.12
N TYR A 377 -7.83 -5.65 -6.58
CA TYR A 377 -6.58 -6.38 -6.42
C TYR A 377 -5.45 -5.39 -6.17
N ASN A 378 -4.60 -5.68 -5.19
CA ASN A 378 -3.38 -4.92 -4.94
C ASN A 378 -2.21 -5.89 -4.79
N ARG A 379 -1.33 -5.88 -5.80
CA ARG A 379 -0.16 -6.77 -5.90
C ARG A 379 0.74 -6.76 -4.67
N SER A 380 0.80 -5.62 -3.99
CA SER A 380 1.70 -5.40 -2.88
C SER A 380 0.95 -5.58 -1.55
N ALA A 381 -0.14 -4.84 -1.33
CA ALA A 381 -0.85 -4.75 -0.05
C ALA A 381 -2.29 -5.29 -0.13
N GLY A 382 -2.45 -6.59 0.12
CA GLY A 382 -3.78 -7.23 0.29
C GLY A 382 -4.15 -8.25 -0.79
N GLY A 383 -3.39 -8.35 -1.89
CA GLY A 383 -3.65 -9.34 -2.94
C GLY A 383 -5.05 -9.23 -3.53
N PHE A 384 -5.73 -10.37 -3.74
CA PHE A 384 -7.07 -10.45 -4.30
C PHE A 384 -8.15 -10.10 -3.25
N VAL A 385 -8.19 -8.86 -2.76
CA VAL A 385 -9.05 -8.49 -1.61
C VAL A 385 -10.54 -8.76 -1.86
N THR A 386 -11.07 -8.54 -3.07
CA THR A 386 -12.45 -8.94 -3.37
C THR A 386 -12.66 -10.45 -3.21
N LEU A 387 -11.70 -11.28 -3.62
CA LEU A 387 -11.75 -12.73 -3.39
C LEU A 387 -11.71 -13.06 -1.89
N TYR A 388 -10.97 -12.31 -1.09
CA TYR A 388 -10.73 -12.60 0.33
C TYR A 388 -11.82 -12.07 1.26
N PHE A 389 -12.42 -10.90 0.97
CA PHE A 389 -13.29 -10.19 1.92
C PHE A 389 -14.71 -9.93 1.43
N MET A 390 -14.97 -9.89 0.12
CA MET A 390 -16.32 -9.51 -0.36
C MET A 390 -17.37 -10.50 0.17
N ASP A 391 -18.37 -9.98 0.88
CA ASP A 391 -19.57 -10.73 1.24
C ASP A 391 -20.31 -11.14 -0.04
N PRO A 392 -20.69 -12.43 -0.22
CA PRO A 392 -21.47 -12.90 -1.37
C PRO A 392 -22.76 -12.12 -1.64
N ASP A 393 -23.37 -11.50 -0.64
CA ASP A 393 -24.62 -10.74 -0.78
C ASP A 393 -24.36 -9.25 -1.09
N ALA A 394 -23.11 -8.78 -1.04
CA ALA A 394 -22.77 -7.37 -1.24
C ALA A 394 -22.89 -6.89 -2.70
N GLN A 395 -22.91 -7.80 -3.69
CA GLN A 395 -23.02 -7.44 -5.10
C GLN A 395 -23.42 -8.63 -5.98
N GLU A 396 -24.55 -8.55 -6.68
CA GLU A 396 -25.03 -9.63 -7.55
C GLU A 396 -24.52 -9.57 -9.00
N HIS A 397 -24.07 -8.41 -9.49
CA HIS A 397 -23.74 -8.22 -10.92
C HIS A 397 -22.39 -7.54 -11.10
N LEU A 398 -21.62 -8.02 -12.07
CA LEU A 398 -20.40 -7.35 -12.54
C LEU A 398 -20.77 -6.19 -13.47
N TYR A 399 -20.17 -5.03 -13.25
CA TYR A 399 -20.16 -3.97 -14.27
C TYR A 399 -19.15 -4.37 -15.35
N MET A 400 -19.66 -4.92 -16.45
CA MET A 400 -18.88 -5.63 -17.50
C MET A 400 -18.10 -4.73 -18.45
N ASP A 401 -18.24 -3.42 -18.37
CA ASP A 401 -17.59 -2.50 -19.30
C ASP A 401 -16.43 -1.80 -18.57
N GLU A 402 -15.19 -2.20 -18.86
CA GLU A 402 -13.97 -1.60 -18.31
C GLU A 402 -13.84 -0.11 -18.66
N GLU A 403 -14.30 0.30 -19.85
CA GLU A 403 -14.27 1.69 -20.30
C GLU A 403 -15.34 2.52 -19.55
N GLN A 404 -16.52 1.93 -19.34
CA GLN A 404 -17.60 2.50 -18.54
C GLN A 404 -17.29 2.48 -17.03
N ARG A 405 -16.60 1.47 -16.48
CA ARG A 405 -16.09 1.46 -15.09
C ARG A 405 -15.20 2.66 -14.80
N SER A 406 -14.26 2.95 -15.71
CA SER A 406 -13.37 4.12 -15.59
C SER A 406 -14.08 5.48 -15.74
N THR A 407 -15.28 5.48 -16.35
CA THR A 407 -16.01 6.71 -16.73
C THR A 407 -17.27 6.96 -15.88
N GLU A 408 -17.93 5.93 -15.36
CA GLU A 408 -19.22 6.01 -14.65
C GLU A 408 -19.12 5.93 -13.14
N ALA A 409 -18.06 5.31 -12.58
CA ALA A 409 -17.81 5.35 -11.14
C ALA A 409 -17.76 6.77 -10.55
N PHE A 410 -17.59 7.77 -11.42
CA PHE A 410 -17.37 9.17 -11.07
C PHE A 410 -18.41 10.13 -11.67
N ARG A 411 -19.48 9.63 -12.31
CA ARG A 411 -20.62 10.48 -12.71
C ARG A 411 -21.56 10.81 -11.54
N GLY A 412 -21.46 10.08 -10.43
CA GLY A 412 -22.29 10.26 -9.23
C GLY A 412 -21.76 11.27 -8.20
N LEU A 413 -20.46 11.58 -8.21
CA LEU A 413 -19.79 12.56 -7.34
C LEU A 413 -19.93 14.00 -7.87
N GLY A 414 -21.08 14.28 -8.49
CA GLY A 414 -21.28 15.46 -9.31
C GLY A 414 -22.75 15.71 -9.56
N ASN A 415 -23.51 15.89 -8.46
CA ASN A 415 -24.77 16.64 -8.47
C ASN A 415 -24.91 17.45 -7.19
#